data_AF-N1W124-F1
#
_entry.id   AF-N1W124-F1
#
_cell.length_a   1.000
_cell.length_b   1.000
_cell.length_c   1.000
_cell.angle_alpha   90.00
_cell.angle_beta   90.00
_cell.angle_gamma   90.00
#
_symmetry.space_group_name_H-M   'P 1'
#
loop_
_entity.id
_entity.type
_entity.pdbx_description
1 polymer ?
#
loop_
_entity_poly.entity_id
_entity_poly.type
_entity_poly.pdbx_seq_one_letter_code
_entity_poly.pdbx_strand_id
1 'polypeptide(L)'
;MKLSFRSLVCGVLLLPMLLACASQDTKDASDPSNQDSKSNSRNVSLDDPEKGGKKFGCIEGNCVNGIGKYVYDNGDVYTGSFKNDLREGSGSFVYSDGEKFSGTYLEDKKQGPGEYNFKNGDKYVGEFQNGQINGKGTYSFKDGKSVSGDFTSDGQEGIGVLTDEGKARNCKIAGRKLLCE
;
A
#
# COMPACT_ATOMS: atom_id res chain seq x y z
N MET A 1 -57.68 35.12 11.09
CA MET A 1 -58.55 34.08 10.51
C MET A 1 -58.42 32.82 11.37
N LYS A 2 -59.51 32.39 12.03
CA LYS A 2 -59.62 31.11 12.74
C LYS A 2 -60.01 30.03 11.72
N LEU A 3 -59.49 28.80 11.84
CA LEU A 3 -60.28 27.57 12.09
C LEU A 3 -59.40 26.31 11.99
N SER A 4 -59.51 25.48 13.03
CA SER A 4 -59.10 24.07 13.07
C SER A 4 -60.26 23.21 12.58
N PHE A 5 -60.00 22.08 11.90
CA PHE A 5 -60.92 20.93 11.85
C PHE A 5 -60.17 19.60 11.88
N ARG A 6 -60.64 18.70 12.75
CA ARG A 6 -60.27 17.29 12.92
C ARG A 6 -61.24 16.38 12.13
N SER A 7 -60.77 15.19 11.76
CA SER A 7 -61.43 13.86 11.71
C SER A 7 -60.92 13.07 10.50
N LEU A 8 -60.18 11.96 10.67
CA LEU A 8 -60.60 10.61 11.08
C LEU A 8 -61.56 9.95 10.07
N VAL A 9 -61.02 9.07 9.23
CA VAL A 9 -61.79 7.96 8.64
C VAL A 9 -60.96 6.68 8.72
N CYS A 10 -61.58 5.70 9.36
CA CYS A 10 -61.21 4.31 9.56
C CYS A 10 -61.46 3.51 8.27
N GLY A 11 -60.79 2.36 8.07
CA GLY A 11 -61.32 1.35 7.15
C GLY A 11 -60.33 0.50 6.34
N VAL A 12 -59.70 -0.48 7.01
CA VAL A 12 -59.55 -1.92 6.67
C VAL A 12 -59.46 -2.38 5.20
N LEU A 13 -58.64 -3.44 5.02
CA LEU A 13 -58.64 -4.53 3.99
C LEU A 13 -57.47 -4.39 2.98
N LEU A 14 -56.65 -5.39 2.62
CA LEU A 14 -56.62 -6.84 2.79
C LEU A 14 -55.21 -7.34 2.37
N LEU A 15 -54.69 -8.35 3.10
CA LEU A 15 -53.67 -9.38 2.80
C LEU A 15 -52.62 -9.21 1.68
N PRO A 16 -51.41 -9.77 1.91
CA PRO A 16 -51.10 -10.98 1.14
C PRO A 16 -50.55 -12.12 2.01
N MET A 17 -51.29 -13.23 2.05
CA MET A 17 -50.71 -14.57 2.24
C MET A 17 -50.17 -15.02 0.89
N LEU A 18 -48.89 -15.34 0.80
CA LEU A 18 -48.40 -16.33 -0.15
C LEU A 18 -47.31 -17.17 0.52
N LEU A 19 -47.69 -18.44 0.68
CA LEU A 19 -46.94 -19.62 1.06
C LEU A 19 -45.48 -19.62 0.57
N ALA A 20 -44.54 -19.83 1.49
CA ALA A 20 -43.24 -20.41 1.18
C ALA A 20 -43.37 -21.94 1.23
N CYS A 21 -43.08 -22.62 0.13
CA CYS A 21 -43.06 -24.07 0.00
C CYS A 21 -41.66 -24.54 -0.42
N ALA A 22 -41.29 -25.69 0.14
CA ALA A 22 -40.31 -26.68 -0.32
C ALA A 22 -38.82 -26.29 -0.33
N SER A 23 -38.12 -26.81 0.67
CA SER A 23 -36.72 -27.22 0.59
C SER A 23 -36.64 -28.66 0.08
N GLN A 24 -35.91 -28.88 -1.01
CA GLN A 24 -35.26 -30.14 -1.35
C GLN A 24 -34.27 -29.85 -2.47
N ASP A 25 -33.03 -30.28 -2.27
CA ASP A 25 -31.99 -30.65 -3.26
C ASP A 25 -30.64 -30.62 -2.51
N THR A 26 -29.66 -31.51 -2.66
CA THR A 26 -29.53 -32.82 -3.31
C THR A 26 -28.28 -33.49 -2.70
N LYS A 27 -28.39 -34.79 -2.44
CA LYS A 27 -27.41 -35.87 -2.66
C LYS A 27 -25.91 -35.57 -2.47
N ASP A 28 -25.37 -36.19 -1.43
CA ASP A 28 -23.96 -36.58 -1.29
C ASP A 28 -23.47 -37.38 -2.51
N ALA A 29 -22.34 -36.96 -3.07
CA ALA A 29 -21.54 -37.75 -3.99
C ALA A 29 -20.06 -37.65 -3.55
N SER A 30 -19.54 -38.78 -3.09
CA SER A 30 -18.14 -39.02 -2.79
C SER A 30 -17.38 -39.51 -4.03
N ASP A 31 -16.09 -39.12 -4.09
CA ASP A 31 -14.93 -39.75 -4.79
C ASP A 31 -14.52 -39.18 -6.18
N PRO A 32 -13.25 -39.33 -6.64
CA PRO A 32 -12.05 -38.59 -6.23
C PRO A 32 -11.25 -38.00 -7.42
N SER A 33 -10.43 -36.99 -7.18
CA SER A 33 -9.12 -36.83 -7.87
C SER A 33 -8.30 -35.68 -7.26
N ASN A 34 -7.34 -36.11 -6.44
CA ASN A 34 -6.00 -35.55 -6.25
C ASN A 34 -5.55 -34.54 -7.31
N GLN A 35 -5.20 -33.30 -6.93
CA GLN A 35 -3.93 -32.63 -7.27
C GLN A 35 -3.58 -31.53 -6.25
N ASP A 36 -2.53 -31.82 -5.50
CA ASP A 36 -1.62 -30.95 -4.74
C ASP A 36 -1.81 -29.42 -4.86
N SER A 37 -2.45 -28.82 -3.87
CA SER A 37 -2.09 -27.47 -3.44
C SER A 37 -1.34 -27.57 -2.12
N LYS A 38 -0.03 -27.80 -2.23
CA LYS A 38 0.92 -27.57 -1.14
C LYS A 38 0.77 -26.12 -0.70
N SER A 39 -0.05 -25.90 0.33
CA SER A 39 0.16 -24.80 1.26
C SER A 39 1.60 -24.92 1.74
N ASN A 40 2.51 -24.20 1.10
CA ASN A 40 3.87 -24.07 1.60
C ASN A 40 3.92 -22.91 2.61
N SER A 41 2.95 -22.90 3.53
CA SER A 41 3.14 -22.29 4.84
C SER A 41 3.95 -23.28 5.68
N ARG A 42 5.24 -23.38 5.37
CA ARG A 42 6.18 -23.98 6.32
C ARG A 42 6.44 -22.92 7.37
N ASN A 43 5.72 -23.05 8.49
CA ASN A 43 6.19 -22.58 9.78
C ASN A 43 7.61 -23.15 9.96
N VAL A 44 8.62 -22.33 9.69
CA VAL A 44 10.00 -22.66 9.99
C VAL A 44 10.07 -22.72 11.51
N SER A 45 10.33 -23.93 12.01
CA SER A 45 10.61 -24.20 13.41
C SER A 45 11.64 -23.19 13.91
N LEU A 46 11.19 -22.33 14.82
CA LEU A 46 12.06 -21.66 15.76
C LEU A 46 12.59 -22.75 16.67
N ASP A 47 13.91 -22.83 16.82
CA ASP A 47 14.69 -23.53 17.87
C ASP A 47 15.86 -24.33 17.26
N ASP A 48 16.84 -23.62 16.69
CA ASP A 48 18.21 -24.14 16.54
C ASP A 48 19.21 -22.98 16.73
N PRO A 49 19.64 -22.69 17.98
CA PRO A 49 20.50 -21.53 18.28
C PRO A 49 21.98 -21.71 17.91
N GLU A 50 22.40 -22.85 17.35
CA GLU A 50 23.83 -23.16 17.14
C GLU A 50 24.33 -23.09 15.68
N LYS A 51 23.49 -22.74 14.70
CA LYS A 51 23.94 -22.47 13.33
C LYS A 51 23.52 -21.07 12.93
N GLY A 52 24.48 -20.14 12.89
CA GLY A 52 24.32 -18.74 12.49
C GLY A 52 23.90 -18.51 11.04
N GLY A 53 22.79 -19.13 10.61
CA GLY A 53 22.11 -18.85 9.36
C GLY A 53 21.32 -17.56 9.48
N LYS A 54 21.29 -16.75 8.41
CA LYS A 54 20.42 -15.58 8.33
C LYS A 54 18.96 -16.04 8.46
N LYS A 55 18.29 -15.64 9.53
CA LYS A 55 16.86 -15.88 9.72
C LYS A 55 16.09 -14.90 8.85
N PHE A 56 15.49 -15.41 7.78
CA PHE A 56 14.50 -14.69 6.97
C PHE A 56 13.11 -14.80 7.61
N GLY A 57 12.21 -13.90 7.26
CA GLY A 57 10.85 -13.82 7.80
C GLY A 57 10.69 -12.74 8.87
N CYS A 58 9.68 -12.90 9.72
CA CYS A 58 9.45 -12.00 10.84
C CYS A 58 10.50 -12.24 11.93
N ILE A 59 11.34 -11.22 12.18
CA ILE A 59 12.42 -11.31 13.18
C ILE A 59 12.09 -10.56 14.47
N GLU A 60 11.10 -9.67 14.44
CA GLU A 60 10.68 -8.86 15.58
C GLU A 60 9.21 -8.45 15.42
N GLY A 61 8.46 -8.39 16.53
CA GLY A 61 7.08 -7.89 16.54
C GLY A 61 6.05 -8.81 15.88
N ASN A 62 4.94 -8.22 15.42
CA ASN A 62 3.83 -8.92 14.77
C ASN A 62 3.75 -8.51 13.30
N CYS A 63 4.29 -9.37 12.41
CA CYS A 63 4.27 -9.15 10.97
C CYS A 63 2.96 -9.60 10.28
N VAL A 64 1.92 -9.92 11.04
CA VAL A 64 0.59 -10.31 10.52
C VAL A 64 -0.41 -9.16 10.71
N ASN A 65 -0.53 -8.65 11.94
CA ASN A 65 -1.50 -7.64 12.35
C ASN A 65 -0.94 -6.76 13.48
N GLY A 66 0.06 -5.93 13.17
CA GLY A 66 0.71 -5.09 14.17
C GLY A 66 1.99 -4.45 13.65
N ILE A 67 2.88 -4.04 14.55
CA ILE A 67 4.20 -3.51 14.19
C ILE A 67 5.20 -4.65 14.17
N GLY A 68 5.97 -4.78 13.09
CA GLY A 68 6.98 -5.82 12.97
C GLY A 68 8.19 -5.43 12.14
N LYS A 69 9.21 -6.27 12.21
CA LYS A 69 10.41 -6.22 11.37
C LYS A 69 10.53 -7.52 10.60
N TYR A 70 10.49 -7.42 9.28
CA TYR A 70 10.55 -8.54 8.36
C TYR A 70 11.82 -8.46 7.51
N VAL A 71 12.57 -9.57 7.43
CA VAL A 71 13.75 -9.71 6.59
C VAL A 71 13.42 -10.63 5.43
N TYR A 72 13.51 -10.11 4.20
CA TYR A 72 13.26 -10.87 2.98
C TYR A 72 14.49 -11.70 2.60
N ASP A 73 14.27 -12.72 1.77
CA ASP A 73 15.31 -13.65 1.30
C ASP A 73 16.43 -12.96 0.50
N ASN A 74 16.09 -11.91 -0.24
CA ASN A 74 17.02 -11.04 -0.96
C ASN A 74 17.81 -10.09 -0.04
N GLY A 75 17.54 -10.08 1.27
CA GLY A 75 18.19 -9.24 2.25
C GLY A 75 17.53 -7.88 2.46
N ASP A 76 16.43 -7.58 1.78
CA ASP A 76 15.62 -6.39 2.06
C ASP A 76 15.03 -6.46 3.46
N VAL A 77 14.77 -5.31 4.05
CA VAL A 77 14.21 -5.21 5.40
C VAL A 77 13.06 -4.23 5.42
N TYR A 78 11.90 -4.68 5.88
CA TYR A 78 10.79 -3.80 6.23
C TYR A 78 10.66 -3.68 7.75
N THR A 79 10.40 -2.47 8.22
CA THR A 79 10.04 -2.19 9.61
C THR A 79 8.82 -1.27 9.61
N GLY A 80 7.70 -1.71 10.15
CA GLY A 80 6.47 -0.93 10.13
C GLY A 80 5.23 -1.73 10.46
N SER A 81 4.10 -1.16 10.11
CA SER A 81 2.77 -1.70 10.37
C SER A 81 2.35 -2.75 9.33
N PHE A 82 1.68 -3.81 9.81
CA PHE A 82 1.14 -4.92 9.05
C PHE A 82 -0.34 -5.11 9.33
N LYS A 83 -1.08 -5.56 8.32
CA LYS A 83 -2.48 -5.98 8.41
C LYS A 83 -2.73 -7.11 7.41
N ASN A 84 -3.24 -8.25 7.89
CA ASN A 84 -3.43 -9.46 7.10
C ASN A 84 -2.17 -9.85 6.30
N ASP A 85 -1.01 -9.85 6.96
CA ASP A 85 0.31 -10.16 6.38
C ASP A 85 0.83 -9.17 5.31
N LEU A 86 0.08 -8.11 5.02
CA LEU A 86 0.48 -7.04 4.09
C LEU A 86 1.00 -5.83 4.85
N ARG A 87 1.95 -5.10 4.27
CA ARG A 87 2.37 -3.79 4.79
C ARG A 87 1.21 -2.79 4.66
N GLU A 88 0.90 -2.11 5.75
CA GLU A 88 -0.26 -1.22 5.87
C GLU A 88 0.08 -0.06 6.79
N GLY A 89 -0.22 1.19 6.43
CA GLY A 89 0.11 2.35 7.26
C GLY A 89 1.60 2.71 7.21
N SER A 90 2.14 3.31 8.27
CA SER A 90 3.52 3.82 8.27
C SER A 90 4.57 2.69 8.32
N GLY A 91 5.64 2.84 7.54
CA GLY A 91 6.78 1.94 7.60
C GLY A 91 8.00 2.45 6.84
N SER A 92 9.11 1.76 7.04
CA SER A 92 10.37 1.98 6.33
C SER A 92 10.83 0.68 5.69
N PHE A 93 11.33 0.79 4.47
CA PHE A 93 11.86 -0.31 3.68
C PHE A 93 13.29 0.02 3.27
N VAL A 94 14.22 -0.81 3.69
CA VAL A 94 15.63 -0.73 3.31
C VAL A 94 15.89 -1.84 2.31
N TYR A 95 16.22 -1.43 1.09
CA TYR A 95 16.57 -2.35 0.01
C TYR A 95 18.02 -2.79 0.19
N SER A 96 18.27 -4.05 -0.17
CA SER A 96 19.58 -4.71 -0.11
C SER A 96 20.65 -4.01 -0.96
N ASP A 97 20.26 -3.25 -1.98
CA ASP A 97 21.15 -2.46 -2.83
C ASP A 97 21.46 -1.06 -2.29
N GLY A 98 20.89 -0.71 -1.13
CA GLY A 98 21.11 0.54 -0.40
C GLY A 98 20.00 1.58 -0.53
N GLU A 99 19.02 1.38 -1.42
CA GLU A 99 17.87 2.29 -1.51
C GLU A 99 17.03 2.24 -0.24
N LYS A 100 16.29 3.31 0.03
CA LYS A 100 15.42 3.37 1.22
C LYS A 100 14.12 4.09 0.91
N PHE A 101 13.01 3.54 1.38
CA PHE A 101 11.74 4.23 1.42
C PHE A 101 11.27 4.39 2.88
N SER A 102 10.70 5.53 3.21
CA SER A 102 9.99 5.76 4.46
C SER A 102 8.70 6.50 4.15
N GLY A 103 7.55 5.94 4.51
CA GLY A 103 6.27 6.54 4.15
C GLY A 103 5.10 5.65 4.53
N THR A 104 3.98 5.86 3.83
CA THR A 104 2.75 5.10 4.08
C THR A 104 2.57 3.99 3.03
N TYR A 105 1.99 2.88 3.48
CA TYR A 105 1.64 1.72 2.70
C TYR A 105 0.13 1.48 2.74
N LEU A 106 -0.41 0.92 1.66
CA LEU A 106 -1.76 0.38 1.58
C LEU A 106 -1.69 -0.91 0.77
N GLU A 107 -2.06 -2.03 1.38
CA GLU A 107 -2.01 -3.35 0.72
C GLU A 107 -0.67 -3.61 -0.01
N ASP A 108 0.44 -3.50 0.72
CA ASP A 108 1.81 -3.66 0.23
C ASP A 108 2.33 -2.61 -0.77
N LYS A 109 1.52 -1.64 -1.16
CA LYS A 109 1.95 -0.57 -2.09
C LYS A 109 2.27 0.70 -1.33
N LYS A 110 3.35 1.38 -1.72
CA LYS A 110 3.61 2.77 -1.27
C LYS A 110 2.43 3.65 -1.69
N GLN A 111 1.88 4.40 -0.76
CA GLN A 111 0.66 5.17 -0.95
C GLN A 111 0.70 6.45 -0.12
N GLY A 112 0.29 7.58 -0.69
CA GLY A 112 0.30 8.88 -0.01
C GLY A 112 1.73 9.41 0.21
N PRO A 113 1.97 10.18 1.28
CA PRO A 113 3.24 10.84 1.49
C PRO A 113 4.37 9.86 1.83
N GLY A 114 5.55 10.11 1.28
CA GLY A 114 6.75 9.35 1.58
C GLY A 114 8.03 10.05 1.14
N GLU A 115 9.14 9.43 1.55
CA GLU A 115 10.49 9.79 1.19
C GLU A 115 11.18 8.56 0.56
N TYR A 116 11.79 8.73 -0.61
CA TYR A 116 12.61 7.73 -1.27
C TYR A 116 14.04 8.25 -1.42
N ASN A 117 15.00 7.50 -0.91
CA ASN A 117 16.43 7.74 -1.10
C ASN A 117 16.94 6.72 -2.13
N PHE A 118 17.40 7.23 -3.27
CA PHE A 118 17.86 6.42 -4.39
C PHE A 118 19.32 6.01 -4.22
N LYS A 119 19.70 4.91 -4.86
CA LYS A 119 21.07 4.36 -4.79
C LYS A 119 22.11 5.32 -5.35
N ASN A 120 21.74 6.13 -6.33
CA ASN A 120 22.61 7.14 -6.93
C ASN A 120 22.86 8.35 -6.01
N GLY A 121 22.17 8.44 -4.86
CA GLY A 121 22.24 9.53 -3.89
C GLY A 121 21.21 10.64 -4.11
N ASP A 122 20.34 10.51 -5.11
CA ASP A 122 19.18 11.38 -5.25
C ASP A 122 18.13 11.07 -4.17
N LYS A 123 17.19 11.98 -4.00
CA LYS A 123 16.10 11.86 -3.03
C LYS A 123 14.80 12.40 -3.62
N TYR A 124 13.68 11.75 -3.33
CA TYR A 124 12.34 12.27 -3.58
C TYR A 124 11.55 12.34 -2.28
N VAL A 125 10.85 13.45 -2.06
CA VAL A 125 9.88 13.62 -0.97
C VAL A 125 8.57 14.10 -1.58
N GLY A 126 7.50 13.33 -1.41
CA GLY A 126 6.22 13.68 -2.02
C GLY A 126 5.22 12.53 -2.01
N GLU A 127 4.29 12.60 -2.94
CA GLU A 127 3.17 11.67 -3.06
C GLU A 127 3.53 10.40 -3.83
N PHE A 128 3.04 9.27 -3.33
CA PHE A 128 3.11 7.96 -3.95
C PHE A 128 1.71 7.44 -4.22
N GLN A 129 1.52 6.79 -5.37
CA GLN A 129 0.28 6.12 -5.71
C GLN A 129 0.58 4.78 -6.35
N ASN A 130 -0.05 3.71 -5.84
CA ASN A 130 0.15 2.35 -6.36
C ASN A 130 1.64 1.92 -6.45
N GLY A 131 2.46 2.34 -5.48
CA GLY A 131 3.88 2.01 -5.42
C GLY A 131 4.81 2.91 -6.21
N GLN A 132 4.28 3.89 -6.97
CA GLN A 132 5.04 4.77 -7.86
C GLN A 132 5.05 6.20 -7.34
N ILE A 133 6.08 6.96 -7.71
CA ILE A 133 6.08 8.42 -7.55
C ILE A 133 4.99 9.02 -8.43
N ASN A 134 3.98 9.63 -7.82
CA ASN A 134 2.85 10.22 -8.53
C ASN A 134 2.17 11.31 -7.69
N GLY A 135 2.20 12.54 -8.19
CA GLY A 135 1.63 13.72 -7.54
C GLY A 135 2.68 14.74 -7.15
N LYS A 136 2.36 15.56 -6.14
CA LYS A 136 3.21 16.67 -5.72
C LYS A 136 4.41 16.19 -4.93
N GLY A 137 5.57 16.79 -5.17
CA GLY A 137 6.77 16.51 -4.40
C GLY A 137 7.95 17.40 -4.72
N THR A 138 9.09 17.02 -4.18
CA THR A 138 10.41 17.60 -4.45
C THR A 138 11.38 16.49 -4.76
N TYR A 139 12.00 16.56 -5.94
CA TYR A 139 13.13 15.71 -6.32
C TYR A 139 14.42 16.48 -6.10
N SER A 140 15.29 15.96 -5.24
CA SER A 140 16.61 16.50 -4.92
C SER A 140 17.68 15.62 -5.56
N PHE A 141 18.54 16.22 -6.37
CA PHE A 141 19.68 15.57 -6.98
C PHE A 141 20.85 15.53 -6.00
N LYS A 142 21.71 14.52 -6.12
CA LYS A 142 22.93 14.40 -5.32
C LYS A 142 23.86 15.63 -5.42
N ASP A 143 23.81 16.36 -6.52
CA ASP A 143 24.61 17.57 -6.75
C ASP A 143 24.08 18.82 -6.03
N GLY A 144 22.97 18.70 -5.29
CA GLY A 144 22.37 19.77 -4.48
C GLY A 144 21.21 20.50 -5.16
N LYS A 145 20.97 20.26 -6.45
CA LYS A 145 19.83 20.83 -7.17
C LYS A 145 18.51 20.21 -6.71
N SER A 146 17.41 20.95 -6.76
CA SER A 146 16.09 20.39 -6.46
C SER A 146 14.98 20.96 -7.33
N VAL A 147 14.05 20.10 -7.75
CA VAL A 147 12.84 20.48 -8.50
C VAL A 147 11.62 20.17 -7.64
N SER A 148 10.77 21.16 -7.43
CA SER A 148 9.47 20.97 -6.78
C SER A 148 8.34 21.13 -7.80
N GLY A 149 7.40 20.20 -7.82
CA GLY A 149 6.39 20.15 -8.87
C GLY A 149 5.43 18.97 -8.78
N ASP A 150 4.69 18.76 -9.86
CA ASP A 150 3.85 17.57 -10.08
C ASP A 150 4.65 16.54 -10.90
N PHE A 151 4.69 15.30 -10.41
CA PHE A 151 5.47 14.19 -10.99
C PHE A 151 4.54 13.06 -11.43
N THR A 152 4.87 12.43 -12.56
CA THR A 152 4.15 11.29 -13.14
C THR A 152 5.12 10.23 -13.67
N SER A 153 4.58 9.08 -14.08
CA SER A 153 5.36 8.02 -14.73
C SER A 153 6.54 7.55 -13.85
N ASP A 154 6.28 7.37 -12.55
CA ASP A 154 7.29 7.03 -11.53
C ASP A 154 8.44 8.05 -11.45
N GLY A 155 8.08 9.34 -11.49
CA GLY A 155 9.03 10.45 -11.44
C GLY A 155 9.88 10.66 -12.69
N GLN A 156 9.59 9.94 -13.79
CA GLN A 156 10.29 10.13 -15.07
C GLN A 156 9.88 11.42 -15.77
N GLU A 157 8.68 11.91 -15.45
CA GLU A 157 8.12 13.15 -15.95
C GLU A 157 7.76 14.05 -14.76
N GLY A 158 8.02 15.35 -14.91
CA GLY A 158 7.57 16.32 -13.93
C GLY A 158 7.72 17.75 -14.43
N ILE A 159 6.82 18.63 -13.99
CA ILE A 159 6.87 20.07 -14.27
C ILE A 159 7.04 20.78 -12.93
N GLY A 160 8.06 21.60 -12.81
CA GLY A 160 8.36 22.23 -11.53
C GLY A 160 9.30 23.42 -11.59
N VAL A 161 9.50 24.03 -10.43
CA VAL A 161 10.48 25.10 -10.24
C VAL A 161 11.76 24.45 -9.73
N LEU A 162 12.85 24.56 -10.50
CA LEU A 162 14.18 24.25 -10.00
C LEU A 162 14.59 25.38 -9.06
N THR A 163 15.04 25.01 -7.87
CA THR A 163 15.82 25.88 -7.01
C THR A 163 17.28 25.45 -7.10
N ASP A 164 18.13 26.33 -7.60
CA ASP A 164 19.58 26.16 -7.70
C ASP A 164 20.27 27.39 -7.13
N GLU A 165 21.00 27.23 -6.03
CA GLU A 165 21.68 28.33 -5.32
C GLU A 165 20.77 29.56 -5.04
N GLY A 166 19.48 29.32 -4.77
CA GLY A 166 18.49 30.38 -4.52
C GLY A 166 17.94 31.06 -5.77
N LYS A 167 18.28 30.60 -6.97
CA LYS A 167 17.68 31.04 -8.23
C LYS A 167 16.58 30.07 -8.64
N ALA A 168 15.39 30.62 -8.91
CA ALA A 168 14.24 29.87 -9.40
C ALA A 168 14.23 29.88 -10.93
N ARG A 169 14.08 28.69 -11.54
CA ARG A 169 13.85 28.53 -12.99
C ARG A 169 12.73 27.54 -13.23
N ASN A 170 11.95 27.78 -14.29
CA ASN A 170 10.97 26.79 -14.75
C ASN A 170 11.73 25.65 -15.43
N CYS A 171 11.54 24.44 -14.92
CA CYS A 171 12.21 23.27 -15.44
C CYS A 171 11.22 22.10 -15.57
N LYS A 172 11.57 21.19 -16.47
CA LYS A 172 10.88 19.91 -16.61
C LYS A 172 11.87 18.77 -16.41
N ILE A 173 11.37 17.68 -15.85
CA ILE A 173 12.05 16.39 -15.88
C ILE A 173 11.49 15.60 -17.05
N ALA A 174 12.37 15.14 -17.94
CA ALA A 174 12.04 14.25 -19.04
C ALA A 174 13.04 13.08 -19.06
N GLY A 175 12.59 11.88 -18.74
CA GLY A 175 13.45 10.69 -18.67
C GLY A 175 14.56 10.85 -17.64
N ARG A 176 14.23 11.41 -16.46
CA ARG A 176 15.18 11.72 -15.36
C ARG A 176 16.27 12.75 -15.72
N LYS A 177 16.15 13.43 -16.86
CA LYS A 177 17.01 14.58 -17.20
C LYS A 177 16.28 15.87 -16.87
N LEU A 178 16.98 16.75 -16.17
CA LEU A 178 16.52 18.09 -15.86
C LEU A 178 16.75 19.02 -17.06
N LEU A 179 15.68 19.65 -17.54
CA LEU A 179 15.70 20.60 -18.64
C LEU A 179 15.11 21.93 -18.16
N CYS A 180 15.92 22.98 -18.16
CA CYS A 180 15.54 24.31 -17.69
C CYS A 180 15.64 25.31 -18.83
N GLU A 181 14.69 26.25 -18.89
CA GLU A 181 14.71 27.40 -19.78
C GLU A 181 15.48 28.58 -19.16
#